data_AF-A0A1T2XFR6-F1
#
_entry.id   AF-A0A1T2XFR6-F1
#
_cell.length_a   1.000
_cell.length_b   1.000
_cell.length_c   1.000
_cell.angle_alpha   90.00
_cell.angle_beta   90.00
_cell.angle_gamma   90.00
#
_symmetry.space_group_name_H-M   'P 1'
#
loop_
_entity.id
_entity.type
_entity.pdbx_description
1 polymer ?
#
loop_
_entity_poly.entity_id
_entity_poly.type
_entity_poly.pdbx_seq_one_letter_code
_entity_poly.pdbx_strand_id
1 'polypeptide(L)'
;MDHEIEYDRDTFRNIRRNLGLILELINDHTDVLPTRDPARSKHEVRGGYKIASRRGARLDEVEVFNFYFKFRSHLRGDGIALMYRTNHNQERIILLPDNTERRYSDERRSYLGVARGLLFRGWMDSDEQSELIENLQLLNVHERCAQSLQHEYGHILHWREFDHLGIHSPLDIYDWFVEHGYYELVEMRMPGFENKSALDKVWILKEAFVEDYRISLDLSDTNGKFILPNKFCHFGDFQMPELLSEGVKIMKKMIANQIGSSPSQRPTSSSEMDSLEVIRRVSDEGFKTKWRAGQKRSNQTTMDKDRAALRQMSEAAISLDM
;
A
#
# COMPACT_ATOMS: atom_id res chain seq x y z
N MET A 1 19.39 28.76 -22.72
CA MET A 1 19.06 29.48 -21.48
C MET A 1 19.12 28.45 -20.39
N ASP A 2 20.28 28.35 -19.76
CA ASP A 2 20.50 27.47 -18.62
C ASP A 2 19.70 28.06 -17.45
N HIS A 3 18.62 27.40 -17.08
CA HIS A 3 17.96 27.70 -15.82
C HIS A 3 18.83 27.06 -14.72
N GLU A 4 19.70 27.86 -14.11
CA GLU A 4 20.31 27.52 -12.83
C GLU A 4 19.16 27.21 -11.86
N ILE A 5 19.01 25.93 -11.52
CA ILE A 5 18.13 25.49 -10.44
C ILE A 5 18.82 25.94 -9.15
N GLU A 6 18.52 27.14 -8.71
CA GLU A 6 18.94 27.64 -7.41
C GLU A 6 18.18 26.85 -6.34
N TYR A 7 18.75 25.72 -5.91
CA TYR A 7 18.17 24.91 -4.85
C TYR A 7 18.19 25.72 -3.55
N ASP A 8 17.02 25.86 -2.93
CA ASP A 8 16.91 26.43 -1.59
C ASP A 8 17.89 25.72 -0.62
N ARG A 9 18.46 26.48 0.31
CA ARG A 9 19.51 26.06 1.25
C ARG A 9 19.10 24.82 2.05
N ASP A 10 17.81 24.66 2.31
CA ASP A 10 17.26 23.50 3.02
C ASP A 10 17.18 22.25 2.14
N THR A 11 16.92 22.39 0.84
CA THR A 11 17.01 21.30 -0.15
C THR A 11 18.43 20.78 -0.26
N PHE A 12 19.42 21.67 -0.37
CA PHE A 12 20.83 21.28 -0.43
C PHE A 12 21.28 20.53 0.84
N ARG A 13 20.85 20.99 2.03
CA ARG A 13 21.11 20.30 3.30
C ARG A 13 20.45 18.92 3.36
N ASN A 14 19.24 18.77 2.84
CA ASN A 14 18.55 17.47 2.76
C ASN A 14 19.32 16.51 1.84
N ILE A 15 19.65 16.94 0.62
CA ILE A 15 20.44 16.15 -0.33
C ILE A 15 21.76 15.70 0.31
N ARG A 16 22.50 16.62 0.95
CA ARG A 16 23.76 16.27 1.62
C ARG A 16 23.59 15.26 2.75
N ARG A 17 22.50 15.35 3.52
CA ARG A 17 22.20 14.38 4.61
C ARG A 17 21.83 13.00 4.08
N ASN A 18 21.17 12.96 2.92
CA ASN A 18 20.70 11.73 2.29
C ASN A 18 21.64 11.22 1.19
N LEU A 19 22.80 11.84 1.00
CA LEU A 19 23.67 11.64 -0.16
C LEU A 19 24.08 10.17 -0.34
N GLY A 20 24.38 9.46 0.74
CA GLY A 20 24.73 8.03 0.68
C GLY A 20 23.61 7.19 0.07
N LEU A 21 22.37 7.37 0.53
CA LEU A 21 21.20 6.68 -0.03
C LEU A 21 20.89 7.16 -1.45
N ILE A 22 21.02 8.45 -1.72
CA ILE A 22 20.79 9.00 -3.07
C ILE A 22 21.76 8.37 -4.08
N LEU A 23 23.04 8.25 -3.73
CA LEU A 23 24.05 7.61 -4.60
C LEU A 23 23.83 6.11 -4.76
N GLU A 24 23.20 5.44 -3.79
CA GLU A 24 22.79 4.04 -3.91
C GLU A 24 21.60 3.87 -4.85
N LEU A 25 20.65 4.81 -4.83
CA LEU A 25 19.39 4.71 -5.58
C LEU A 25 19.42 5.32 -6.98
N ILE A 26 20.26 6.34 -7.18
CA ILE A 26 20.40 7.10 -8.41
C ILE A 26 21.72 6.73 -9.08
N ASN A 27 21.62 6.14 -10.26
CA ASN A 27 22.74 5.84 -11.15
C ASN A 27 22.53 6.53 -12.51
N ASP A 28 23.46 6.31 -13.45
CA ASP A 28 23.42 6.89 -14.80
C ASP A 28 22.17 6.49 -15.62
N HIS A 29 21.37 5.54 -15.14
CA HIS A 29 20.13 5.08 -15.75
C HIS A 29 18.88 5.50 -14.96
N THR A 30 19.02 6.45 -14.04
CA THR A 30 17.92 6.94 -13.20
C THR A 30 17.37 8.26 -13.74
N ASP A 31 16.08 8.27 -14.02
CA ASP A 31 15.36 9.49 -14.40
C ASP A 31 14.92 10.22 -13.13
N VAL A 32 15.54 11.37 -12.83
CA VAL A 32 14.99 12.30 -11.83
C VAL A 32 13.78 13.00 -12.46
N LEU A 33 12.61 12.78 -11.88
CA LEU A 33 11.38 13.28 -12.45
C LEU A 33 11.17 14.74 -12.05
N PRO A 34 10.75 15.61 -12.98
CA PRO A 34 10.31 16.96 -12.62
C PRO A 34 9.07 16.85 -11.73
N THR A 35 9.24 17.00 -10.41
CA THR A 35 8.12 16.94 -9.48
C THR A 35 7.36 18.26 -9.48
N ARG A 36 6.05 18.18 -9.77
CA ARG A 36 5.11 19.29 -9.53
C ARG A 36 4.68 19.38 -8.07
N ASP A 37 4.87 18.29 -7.33
CA ASP A 37 4.49 18.19 -5.93
C ASP A 37 5.61 18.74 -5.04
N PRO A 38 5.27 19.46 -3.97
CA PRO A 38 6.25 19.99 -3.04
C PRO A 38 6.91 18.87 -2.22
N ALA A 39 8.14 19.09 -1.78
CA ALA A 39 8.75 18.24 -0.76
C ALA A 39 7.92 18.29 0.52
N ARG A 40 7.77 17.14 1.20
CA ARG A 40 7.02 17.07 2.46
C ARG A 40 7.71 17.89 3.55
N SER A 41 6.93 18.65 4.30
CA SER A 41 7.50 19.52 5.34
C SER A 41 8.02 18.71 6.53
N LYS A 42 9.01 19.25 7.26
CA LYS A 42 9.48 18.62 8.52
C LYS A 42 8.35 18.51 9.56
N HIS A 43 7.42 19.45 9.55
CA HIS A 43 6.25 19.45 10.45
C HIS A 43 5.33 18.27 10.14
N GLU A 44 4.98 18.09 8.86
CA GLU A 44 4.19 16.96 8.37
C GLU A 44 4.83 15.63 8.78
N VAL A 45 6.11 15.42 8.40
CA VAL A 45 6.81 14.14 8.61
C VAL A 45 6.95 13.81 10.10
N ARG A 46 7.32 14.78 10.95
CA ARG A 46 7.44 14.56 12.39
C ARG A 46 6.09 14.23 13.04
N GLY A 47 5.02 14.92 12.63
CA GLY A 47 3.68 14.64 13.13
C GLY A 47 3.19 13.26 12.69
N GLY A 48 3.40 12.90 11.42
CA GLY A 48 3.06 11.59 10.89
C GLY A 48 3.81 10.46 11.59
N TYR A 49 5.12 10.61 11.78
CA TYR A 49 5.94 9.65 12.52
C TYR A 49 5.41 9.43 13.95
N LYS A 50 5.12 10.52 14.68
CA LYS A 50 4.60 10.43 16.05
C LYS A 50 3.28 9.68 16.12
N ILE A 51 2.37 9.92 15.19
CA ILE A 51 1.07 9.23 15.12
C ILE A 51 1.27 7.76 14.78
N ALA A 52 2.02 7.46 13.71
CA ALA A 52 2.27 6.08 13.27
C ALA A 52 2.92 5.23 14.38
N SER A 53 3.94 5.76 15.06
CA SER A 53 4.60 5.09 16.19
C SER A 53 3.65 4.90 17.37
N ARG A 54 2.84 5.90 17.72
CA ARG A 54 1.85 5.76 18.81
C ARG A 54 0.86 4.62 18.53
N ARG A 55 0.46 4.43 17.26
CA ARG A 55 -0.46 3.38 16.83
C ARG A 55 0.16 1.98 16.74
N GLY A 56 1.48 1.86 16.92
CA GLY A 56 2.19 0.58 16.95
C GLY A 56 2.99 0.23 15.71
N ALA A 57 3.15 1.14 14.74
CA ALA A 57 4.16 0.95 13.70
C ALA A 57 5.56 1.14 14.30
N ARG A 58 6.42 0.11 14.22
CA ARG A 58 7.76 0.13 14.84
C ARG A 58 8.78 0.83 13.95
N LEU A 59 8.54 2.13 13.74
CA LEU A 59 9.38 2.99 12.91
C LEU A 59 10.76 3.28 13.51
N ASP A 60 11.03 2.78 14.72
CA ASP A 60 12.35 2.78 15.37
C ASP A 60 13.26 1.66 14.87
N GLU A 61 12.70 0.61 14.26
CA GLU A 61 13.46 -0.50 13.66
C GLU A 61 13.92 -0.21 12.22
N VAL A 62 13.41 0.84 11.60
CA VAL A 62 13.61 1.15 10.17
C VAL A 62 14.08 2.58 9.97
N GLU A 63 14.85 2.82 8.92
CA GLU A 63 15.32 4.17 8.61
C GLU A 63 14.27 4.92 7.77
N VAL A 64 13.79 6.06 8.26
CA VAL A 64 12.81 6.88 7.54
C VAL A 64 13.49 8.09 6.89
N PHE A 65 13.42 8.16 5.56
CA PHE A 65 13.96 9.24 4.74
C PHE A 65 12.84 10.11 4.18
N ASN A 66 13.14 11.40 4.00
CA ASN A 66 12.24 12.35 3.34
C ASN A 66 12.96 12.98 2.14
N PHE A 67 12.58 12.57 0.95
CA PHE A 67 13.17 12.98 -0.32
C PHE A 67 12.45 14.19 -0.90
N TYR A 68 13.23 15.03 -1.59
CA TYR A 68 12.76 16.31 -2.13
C TYR A 68 12.50 16.25 -3.64
N PHE A 69 12.66 15.06 -4.23
CA PHE A 69 12.43 14.78 -5.64
C PHE A 69 11.84 13.37 -5.80
N LYS A 70 11.18 13.14 -6.94
CA LYS A 70 10.75 11.82 -7.40
C LYS A 70 11.75 11.29 -8.42
N PHE A 71 11.82 9.98 -8.55
CA PHE A 71 12.77 9.34 -9.47
C PHE A 71 12.20 8.06 -10.06
N ARG A 72 12.74 7.63 -11.19
CA ARG A 72 12.48 6.31 -11.75
C ARG A 72 13.80 5.63 -12.03
N SER A 73 14.05 4.53 -11.34
CA SER A 73 15.24 3.70 -11.52
C SER A 73 14.81 2.23 -11.63
N HIS A 74 15.64 1.31 -11.12
CA HIS A 74 15.20 -0.04 -10.79
C HIS A 74 14.08 -0.06 -9.73
N LEU A 75 13.88 1.07 -9.01
CA LEU A 75 12.75 1.31 -8.12
C LEU A 75 11.71 2.26 -8.74
N ARG A 76 10.45 2.07 -8.38
CA ARG A 76 9.35 2.99 -8.70
C ARG A 76 9.26 4.12 -7.68
N GLY A 77 10.16 5.09 -7.80
CA GLY A 77 10.18 6.31 -6.98
C GLY A 77 9.24 7.43 -7.45
N ASP A 78 8.19 7.09 -8.22
CA ASP A 78 7.20 8.02 -8.77
C ASP A 78 5.88 8.06 -7.97
N GLY A 79 5.76 7.21 -6.96
CA GLY A 79 4.67 7.22 -5.96
C GLY A 79 4.79 8.33 -4.92
N ILE A 80 4.15 8.12 -3.76
CA ILE A 80 4.20 9.07 -2.63
C ILE A 80 5.10 8.60 -1.49
N ALA A 81 5.29 7.29 -1.38
CA ALA A 81 6.26 6.66 -0.51
C ALA A 81 6.69 5.34 -1.15
N LEU A 82 7.81 4.80 -0.68
CA LEU A 82 8.23 3.45 -1.01
C LEU A 82 9.02 2.84 0.14
N MET A 83 8.90 1.53 0.26
CA MET A 83 9.75 0.68 1.07
C MET A 83 10.92 0.21 0.23
N TYR A 84 12.11 0.24 0.82
CA TYR A 84 13.34 -0.25 0.21
C TYR A 84 14.18 -1.01 1.24
N ARG A 85 14.62 -2.22 0.86
CA ARG A 85 15.60 -2.99 1.62
C ARG A 85 16.90 -3.10 0.86
N THR A 86 17.99 -2.72 1.51
CA THR A 86 19.34 -2.81 0.94
C THR A 86 19.87 -4.25 0.93
N ASN A 87 20.96 -4.48 0.21
CA ASN A 87 21.70 -5.74 0.24
C ASN A 87 22.30 -6.07 1.63
N HIS A 88 22.37 -5.10 2.54
CA HIS A 88 22.88 -5.26 3.91
C HIS A 88 21.75 -5.40 4.94
N ASN A 89 20.53 -5.72 4.51
CA ASN A 89 19.33 -5.87 5.35
C ASN A 89 18.94 -4.62 6.12
N GLN A 90 19.33 -3.44 5.63
CA GLN A 90 18.78 -2.20 6.14
C GLN A 90 17.43 -1.95 5.50
N GLU A 91 16.40 -1.87 6.32
CA GLU A 91 15.04 -1.60 5.90
C GLU A 91 14.75 -0.11 6.02
N ARG A 92 14.25 0.46 4.94
CA ARG A 92 14.09 1.89 4.79
C ARG A 92 12.70 2.21 4.28
N ILE A 93 12.14 3.31 4.76
CA ILE A 93 10.94 3.94 4.21
C ILE A 93 11.36 5.28 3.64
N ILE A 94 11.07 5.52 2.37
CA ILE A 94 11.38 6.78 1.69
C ILE A 94 10.07 7.49 1.41
N LEU A 95 9.83 8.59 2.11
CA LEU A 95 8.77 9.52 1.78
C LEU A 95 9.19 10.36 0.59
N LEU A 96 8.34 10.41 -0.44
CA LEU A 96 8.55 11.17 -1.65
C LEU A 96 7.73 12.47 -1.61
N PRO A 97 8.07 13.48 -2.46
CA PRO A 97 7.27 14.69 -2.60
C PRO A 97 5.79 14.40 -2.83
N ASP A 98 4.93 15.09 -2.10
CA ASP A 98 3.48 14.96 -2.21
C ASP A 98 2.81 16.26 -1.76
N ASN A 99 1.72 16.64 -2.44
CA ASN A 99 0.83 17.67 -1.92
C ASN A 99 -0.19 17.01 -1.00
N THR A 100 0.23 16.71 0.22
CA THR A 100 -0.55 15.93 1.18
C THR A 100 -1.91 16.56 1.49
N GLU A 101 -1.99 17.90 1.54
CA GLU A 101 -3.25 18.62 1.74
C GLU A 101 -4.27 18.39 0.63
N ARG A 102 -3.80 18.52 -0.61
CA ARG A 102 -4.61 18.23 -1.78
C ARG A 102 -5.00 16.75 -1.80
N ARG A 103 -4.05 15.85 -1.52
CA ARG A 103 -4.27 14.40 -1.56
C ARG A 103 -5.37 13.95 -0.62
N TYR A 104 -5.27 14.24 0.67
CA TYR A 104 -6.31 13.77 1.60
C TYR A 104 -7.67 14.42 1.32
N SER A 105 -7.68 15.63 0.75
CA SER A 105 -8.92 16.29 0.31
C SER A 105 -9.56 15.58 -0.88
N ASP A 106 -8.76 15.18 -1.86
CA ASP A 106 -9.21 14.45 -3.05
C ASP A 106 -9.59 12.99 -2.72
N GLU A 107 -8.87 12.32 -1.83
CA GLU A 107 -9.20 10.96 -1.32
C GLU A 107 -10.52 11.00 -0.56
N ARG A 108 -10.70 11.96 0.36
CA ARG A 108 -11.96 12.17 1.09
C ARG A 108 -13.11 12.37 0.12
N ARG A 109 -12.96 13.24 -0.88
CA ARG A 109 -14.00 13.49 -1.89
C ARG A 109 -14.34 12.21 -2.65
N SER A 110 -13.34 11.44 -3.05
CA SER A 110 -13.51 10.21 -3.83
C SER A 110 -14.28 9.16 -3.03
N TYR A 111 -13.86 8.85 -1.80
CA TYR A 111 -14.54 7.88 -0.96
C TYR A 111 -15.98 8.29 -0.60
N LEU A 112 -16.22 9.56 -0.27
CA LEU A 112 -17.57 10.06 -0.05
C LEU A 112 -18.44 9.98 -1.32
N GLY A 113 -17.86 10.18 -2.50
CA GLY A 113 -18.53 9.97 -3.78
C GLY A 113 -18.98 8.52 -3.98
N VAL A 114 -18.09 7.57 -3.69
CA VAL A 114 -18.40 6.13 -3.75
C VAL A 114 -19.49 5.77 -2.75
N ALA A 115 -19.34 6.15 -1.48
CA ALA A 115 -20.30 5.86 -0.42
C ALA A 115 -21.70 6.41 -0.73
N ARG A 116 -21.79 7.65 -1.25
CA ARG A 116 -23.06 8.22 -1.74
C ARG A 116 -23.64 7.39 -2.87
N GLY A 117 -22.82 7.01 -3.84
CA GLY A 117 -23.24 6.19 -4.98
C GLY A 117 -23.79 4.82 -4.57
N LEU A 118 -23.22 4.20 -3.54
CA LEU A 118 -23.68 2.95 -2.94
C LEU A 118 -24.99 3.14 -2.16
N LEU A 119 -25.07 4.16 -1.31
CA LEU A 119 -26.27 4.46 -0.52
C LEU A 119 -27.49 4.72 -1.41
N PHE A 120 -27.34 5.54 -2.46
CA PHE A 120 -28.44 5.82 -3.40
C PHE A 120 -28.98 4.57 -4.11
N ARG A 121 -28.17 3.52 -4.20
CA ARG A 121 -28.57 2.25 -4.81
C ARG A 121 -29.07 1.22 -3.77
N GLY A 122 -29.03 1.56 -2.49
CA GLY A 122 -29.35 0.67 -1.38
C GLY A 122 -28.31 -0.43 -1.17
N TRP A 123 -27.04 -0.17 -1.50
CA TRP A 123 -25.95 -1.15 -1.37
C TRP A 123 -25.07 -0.90 -0.14
N MET A 124 -25.29 0.19 0.57
CA MET A 124 -24.58 0.57 1.79
C MET A 124 -25.61 1.04 2.82
N ASP A 125 -25.39 0.71 4.08
CA ASP A 125 -26.22 1.18 5.19
C ASP A 125 -25.94 2.67 5.51
N SER A 126 -26.96 3.40 5.96
CA SER A 126 -26.82 4.82 6.27
C SER A 126 -25.95 5.09 7.50
N ASP A 127 -25.94 4.18 8.47
CA ASP A 127 -25.14 4.31 9.69
C ASP A 127 -23.66 4.14 9.35
N GLU A 128 -23.34 3.14 8.52
CA GLU A 128 -21.99 2.92 7.97
C GLU A 128 -21.47 4.15 7.20
N GLN A 129 -22.34 4.83 6.45
CA GLN A 129 -21.96 6.05 5.75
C GLN A 129 -21.66 7.19 6.73
N SER A 130 -22.44 7.29 7.81
CA SER A 130 -22.25 8.30 8.84
C SER A 130 -20.92 8.09 9.57
N GLU A 131 -20.60 6.84 9.92
CA GLU A 131 -19.31 6.47 10.50
C GLU A 131 -18.14 6.81 9.56
N LEU A 132 -18.26 6.47 8.27
CA LEU A 132 -17.24 6.83 7.28
C LEU A 132 -17.01 8.35 7.20
N ILE A 133 -18.07 9.16 7.26
CA ILE A 133 -17.94 10.62 7.24
C ILE A 133 -17.16 11.10 8.47
N GLU A 134 -17.52 10.61 9.67
CA GLU A 134 -16.80 10.96 10.90
C GLU A 134 -15.33 10.56 10.83
N ASN A 135 -15.04 9.37 10.33
CA ASN A 135 -13.69 8.84 10.18
C ASN A 135 -12.84 9.70 9.24
N LEU A 136 -13.38 10.06 8.08
CA LEU A 136 -12.67 10.87 7.09
C LEU A 136 -12.43 12.32 7.55
N GLN A 137 -13.20 12.83 8.52
CA GLN A 137 -12.97 14.15 9.12
C GLN A 137 -11.67 14.20 9.94
N LEU A 138 -11.16 13.05 10.40
CA LEU A 138 -9.90 12.96 11.13
C LEU A 138 -8.68 13.24 10.23
N LEU A 139 -8.82 13.06 8.90
CA LEU A 139 -7.74 13.29 7.94
C LEU A 139 -7.23 14.74 7.99
N ASN A 140 -5.92 14.85 8.17
CA ASN A 140 -5.11 16.06 8.08
C ASN A 140 -3.71 15.67 7.57
N VAL A 141 -2.80 16.64 7.44
CA VAL A 141 -1.44 16.40 6.91
C VAL A 141 -0.66 15.36 7.71
N HIS A 142 -0.79 15.34 9.04
CA HIS A 142 -0.08 14.38 9.89
C HIS A 142 -0.70 13.00 9.79
N GLU A 143 -2.03 12.91 9.84
CA GLU A 143 -2.73 11.64 9.69
C GLU A 143 -2.42 11.00 8.35
N ARG A 144 -2.53 11.72 7.23
CA ARG A 144 -2.26 11.13 5.92
C ARG A 144 -0.79 10.71 5.75
N CYS A 145 0.14 11.48 6.31
CA CYS A 145 1.55 11.10 6.35
C CYS A 145 1.79 9.85 7.22
N ALA A 146 1.10 9.73 8.36
CA ALA A 146 1.14 8.54 9.22
C ALA A 146 0.65 7.30 8.45
N GLN A 147 -0.44 7.43 7.69
CA GLN A 147 -1.01 6.35 6.88
C GLN A 147 -0.01 5.83 5.83
N SER A 148 0.76 6.71 5.16
CA SER A 148 1.84 6.26 4.26
C SER A 148 2.95 5.53 5.02
N LEU A 149 3.39 6.03 6.19
CA LEU A 149 4.41 5.35 6.99
C LEU A 149 3.96 3.95 7.46
N GLN A 150 2.69 3.84 7.88
CA GLN A 150 2.09 2.58 8.30
C GLN A 150 1.93 1.60 7.14
N HIS A 151 1.53 2.08 5.96
CA HIS A 151 1.48 1.29 4.73
C HIS A 151 2.86 0.72 4.39
N GLU A 152 3.89 1.57 4.28
CA GLU A 152 5.23 1.10 3.93
C GLU A 152 5.83 0.18 4.99
N TYR A 153 5.53 0.40 6.27
CA TYR A 153 5.91 -0.53 7.33
C TYR A 153 5.18 -1.87 7.24
N GLY A 154 3.93 -1.90 6.77
CA GLY A 154 3.22 -3.15 6.46
C GLY A 154 3.90 -3.95 5.36
N HIS A 155 4.46 -3.29 4.34
CA HIS A 155 5.30 -3.96 3.34
C HIS A 155 6.54 -4.59 3.98
N ILE A 156 7.21 -3.90 4.90
CA ILE A 156 8.35 -4.45 5.64
C ILE A 156 7.93 -5.75 6.35
N LEU A 157 6.82 -5.73 7.09
CA LEU A 157 6.35 -6.88 7.84
C LEU A 157 6.03 -8.08 6.97
N HIS A 158 5.29 -7.92 5.85
CA HIS A 158 4.99 -9.06 5.00
C HIS A 158 6.26 -9.64 4.35
N TRP A 159 7.26 -8.80 4.06
CA TRP A 159 8.48 -9.28 3.40
C TRP A 159 9.37 -10.02 4.39
N ARG A 160 9.41 -9.56 5.65
CA ARG A 160 10.03 -10.32 6.74
C ARG A 160 9.34 -11.70 6.92
N GLU A 161 8.02 -11.77 6.84
CA GLU A 161 7.29 -13.05 6.94
C GLU A 161 7.59 -13.96 5.76
N PHE A 162 7.57 -13.44 4.54
CA PHE A 162 7.94 -14.22 3.34
C PHE A 162 9.34 -14.78 3.45
N ASP A 163 10.29 -13.98 3.91
CA ASP A 163 11.65 -14.44 4.12
C ASP A 163 11.75 -15.52 5.20
N HIS A 164 11.02 -15.36 6.31
CA HIS A 164 10.96 -16.36 7.38
C HIS A 164 10.41 -17.71 6.89
N LEU A 165 9.41 -17.65 6.01
CA LEU A 165 8.75 -18.82 5.43
C LEU A 165 9.45 -19.37 4.18
N GLY A 166 10.50 -18.71 3.67
CA GLY A 166 11.17 -19.09 2.43
C GLY A 166 10.32 -18.86 1.16
N ILE A 167 9.35 -17.95 1.22
CA ILE A 167 8.46 -17.58 0.12
C ILE A 167 9.18 -16.56 -0.77
N HIS A 168 9.42 -16.94 -2.02
CA HIS A 168 10.28 -16.13 -2.90
C HIS A 168 9.75 -15.94 -4.32
N SER A 169 8.84 -16.80 -4.78
CA SER A 169 8.25 -16.67 -6.10
C SER A 169 6.82 -16.09 -6.04
N PRO A 170 6.33 -15.46 -7.13
CA PRO A 170 4.93 -15.06 -7.22
C PRO A 170 3.94 -16.20 -6.98
N LEU A 171 4.30 -17.43 -7.36
CA LEU A 171 3.50 -18.63 -7.08
C LEU A 171 3.42 -18.94 -5.59
N ASP A 172 4.55 -18.91 -4.87
CA ASP A 172 4.57 -19.18 -3.43
C ASP A 172 3.74 -18.14 -2.68
N ILE A 173 3.85 -16.86 -3.08
CA ILE A 173 3.05 -15.77 -2.50
C ILE A 173 1.55 -16.01 -2.76
N TYR A 174 1.21 -16.40 -3.99
CA TYR A 174 -0.17 -16.74 -4.35
C TYR A 174 -0.72 -17.87 -3.49
N ASP A 175 0.01 -18.98 -3.40
CA ASP A 175 -0.40 -20.16 -2.64
C ASP A 175 -0.51 -19.84 -1.15
N TRP A 176 0.41 -19.05 -0.59
CA TRP A 176 0.32 -18.58 0.79
C TRP A 176 -0.98 -17.82 1.07
N PHE A 177 -1.39 -16.90 0.19
CA PHE A 177 -2.67 -16.19 0.35
C PHE A 177 -3.89 -17.10 0.19
N VAL A 178 -3.83 -18.12 -0.67
CA VAL A 178 -4.91 -19.09 -0.84
C VAL A 178 -5.05 -19.98 0.39
N GLU A 179 -3.94 -20.52 0.91
CA GLU A 179 -3.92 -21.42 2.07
C GLU A 179 -4.48 -20.76 3.33
N HIS A 180 -4.26 -19.46 3.49
CA HIS A 180 -4.77 -18.69 4.63
C HIS A 180 -6.20 -18.16 4.42
N GLY A 181 -6.83 -18.45 3.29
CA GLY A 181 -8.18 -17.97 2.92
C GLY A 181 -8.25 -16.48 2.57
N TYR A 182 -7.12 -15.76 2.56
CA TYR A 182 -7.08 -14.33 2.28
C TYR A 182 -7.40 -14.03 0.80
N TYR A 183 -7.04 -14.93 -0.12
CA TYR A 183 -7.41 -14.82 -1.54
C TYR A 183 -8.92 -14.66 -1.73
N GLU A 184 -9.68 -15.59 -1.13
CA GLU A 184 -11.14 -15.65 -1.28
C GLU A 184 -11.79 -14.44 -0.63
N LEU A 185 -11.23 -14.00 0.50
CA LEU A 185 -11.69 -12.79 1.17
C LEU A 185 -11.51 -11.55 0.30
N VAL A 186 -10.34 -11.34 -0.31
CA VAL A 186 -10.09 -10.20 -1.20
C VAL A 186 -11.00 -10.27 -2.43
N GLU A 187 -11.22 -11.45 -3.00
CA GLU A 187 -12.18 -11.63 -4.09
C GLU A 187 -13.59 -11.16 -3.71
N MET A 188 -14.05 -11.48 -2.49
CA MET A 188 -15.35 -11.08 -1.98
C MET A 188 -15.46 -9.58 -1.68
N ARG A 189 -14.34 -8.84 -1.68
CA ARG A 189 -14.26 -7.41 -1.33
C ARG A 189 -13.92 -6.50 -2.52
N MET A 190 -13.32 -7.04 -3.59
CA MET A 190 -12.84 -6.26 -4.73
C MET A 190 -13.59 -6.59 -6.04
N PRO A 191 -14.31 -5.62 -6.64
CA PRO A 191 -14.88 -5.74 -7.98
C PRO A 191 -13.87 -6.18 -9.05
N GLY A 192 -14.21 -7.22 -9.81
CA GLY A 192 -13.48 -7.67 -10.98
C GLY A 192 -12.13 -8.33 -10.68
N PHE A 193 -11.88 -8.74 -9.42
CA PHE A 193 -10.68 -9.45 -9.01
C PHE A 193 -10.48 -10.76 -9.78
N GLU A 194 -11.56 -11.51 -10.02
CA GLU A 194 -11.56 -12.80 -10.72
C GLU A 194 -11.00 -12.70 -12.14
N ASN A 195 -11.20 -11.55 -12.79
CA ASN A 195 -10.82 -11.27 -14.17
C ASN A 195 -9.39 -10.70 -14.32
N LYS A 196 -8.67 -10.50 -13.21
CA LYS A 196 -7.29 -10.00 -13.24
C LYS A 196 -6.32 -11.10 -13.66
N SER A 197 -5.18 -10.70 -14.24
CA SER A 197 -4.09 -11.64 -14.51
C SER A 197 -3.56 -12.22 -13.19
N ALA A 198 -2.95 -13.40 -13.23
CA ALA A 198 -2.43 -14.04 -12.02
C ALA A 198 -1.41 -13.15 -11.29
N LEU A 199 -0.56 -12.43 -12.03
CA LEU A 199 0.41 -11.50 -11.45
C LEU A 199 -0.27 -10.27 -10.82
N ASP A 200 -1.30 -9.72 -11.48
CA ASP A 200 -2.08 -8.61 -10.91
C ASP A 200 -2.80 -9.05 -9.64
N LYS A 201 -3.31 -10.29 -9.57
CA LYS A 201 -3.94 -10.84 -8.36
C LYS A 201 -2.93 -10.89 -7.22
N VAL A 202 -1.73 -11.43 -7.44
CA VAL A 202 -0.65 -11.45 -6.43
C VAL A 202 -0.34 -10.06 -5.93
N TRP A 203 -0.22 -9.09 -6.84
CA TRP A 203 0.07 -7.71 -6.46
C TRP A 203 -1.07 -7.07 -5.65
N ILE A 204 -2.32 -7.23 -6.09
CA ILE A 204 -3.50 -6.75 -5.36
C ILE A 204 -3.56 -7.37 -3.96
N LEU A 205 -3.30 -8.68 -3.83
CA LEU A 205 -3.33 -9.37 -2.54
C LEU A 205 -2.31 -8.76 -1.58
N LYS A 206 -1.08 -8.53 -2.03
CA LYS A 206 -0.03 -7.88 -1.23
C LYS A 206 -0.44 -6.48 -0.79
N GLU A 207 -0.98 -5.67 -1.69
CA GLU A 207 -1.37 -4.30 -1.35
C GLU A 207 -2.59 -4.26 -0.41
N ALA A 208 -3.61 -5.07 -0.69
CA ALA A 208 -4.80 -5.15 0.16
C ALA A 208 -4.45 -5.64 1.57
N PHE A 209 -3.50 -6.57 1.68
CA PHE A 209 -2.97 -7.07 2.95
C PHE A 209 -2.30 -5.97 3.77
N VAL A 210 -1.50 -5.13 3.13
CA VAL A 210 -0.81 -4.01 3.79
C VAL A 210 -1.78 -2.88 4.15
N GLU A 211 -2.79 -2.63 3.35
CA GLU A 211 -3.89 -1.73 3.71
C GLU A 211 -4.66 -2.24 4.93
N ASP A 212 -4.95 -3.54 5.00
CA ASP A 212 -5.60 -4.12 6.19
C ASP A 212 -4.70 -4.03 7.43
N TYR A 213 -3.37 -4.19 7.29
CA TYR A 213 -2.42 -3.93 8.37
C TYR A 213 -2.52 -2.49 8.89
N ARG A 214 -2.43 -1.52 7.98
CA ARG A 214 -2.55 -0.09 8.29
C ARG A 214 -3.84 0.22 9.02
N ILE A 215 -4.98 -0.24 8.49
CA ILE A 215 -6.31 -0.08 9.10
C ILE A 215 -6.34 -0.69 10.50
N SER A 216 -5.71 -1.84 10.70
CA SER A 216 -5.70 -2.51 12.00
C SER A 216 -5.04 -1.70 13.12
N LEU A 217 -4.08 -0.85 12.78
CA LEU A 217 -3.44 0.08 13.70
C LEU A 217 -4.39 1.22 14.08
N ASP A 218 -5.18 1.73 13.14
CA ASP A 218 -6.21 2.75 13.40
C ASP A 218 -7.30 2.21 14.35
N LEU A 219 -7.83 1.01 14.05
CA LEU A 219 -8.89 0.36 14.83
C LEU A 219 -8.49 0.19 16.30
N SER A 220 -7.20 -0.05 16.55
CA SER A 220 -6.67 -0.31 17.89
C SER A 220 -6.47 0.99 18.69
N ASP A 221 -6.23 2.13 18.04
CA ASP A 221 -5.95 3.45 18.67
C ASP A 221 -7.19 4.36 18.72
N THR A 222 -8.17 4.18 17.83
CA THR A 222 -9.28 5.14 17.63
C THR A 222 -10.66 4.60 18.03
N ASN A 223 -10.71 3.75 19.06
CA ASN A 223 -11.95 3.12 19.54
C ASN A 223 -12.71 2.35 18.43
N GLY A 224 -11.99 1.61 17.59
CA GLY A 224 -12.58 0.79 16.53
C GLY A 224 -12.90 1.54 15.23
N LYS A 225 -12.45 2.77 15.07
CA LYS A 225 -12.58 3.53 13.81
C LYS A 225 -11.38 3.29 12.90
N PHE A 226 -11.58 3.36 11.59
CA PHE A 226 -10.48 3.40 10.62
C PHE A 226 -10.50 4.75 9.92
N ILE A 227 -9.36 5.36 9.61
CA ILE A 227 -9.36 6.72 9.08
C ILE A 227 -9.51 6.73 7.56
N LEU A 228 -8.62 6.01 6.87
CA LEU A 228 -8.64 5.87 5.42
C LEU A 228 -9.10 4.45 5.06
N PRO A 229 -10.07 4.26 4.14
CA PRO A 229 -10.48 2.95 3.66
C PRO A 229 -9.38 2.20 2.90
N ASN A 230 -9.52 0.88 2.75
CA ASN A 230 -8.65 0.06 1.93
C ASN A 230 -8.84 0.41 0.46
N LYS A 231 -7.82 0.96 -0.22
CA LYS A 231 -7.97 1.47 -1.60
C LYS A 231 -8.46 0.41 -2.61
N PHE A 232 -8.15 -0.87 -2.41
CA PHE A 232 -8.61 -1.96 -3.29
C PHE A 232 -9.97 -2.52 -2.90
N CYS A 233 -10.22 -2.64 -1.59
CA CYS A 233 -11.38 -3.33 -1.05
C CYS A 233 -12.53 -2.41 -0.63
N HIS A 234 -12.35 -1.08 -0.65
CA HIS A 234 -13.32 -0.11 -0.13
C HIS A 234 -14.75 -0.32 -0.66
N PHE A 235 -14.89 -0.71 -1.94
CA PHE A 235 -16.19 -0.90 -2.55
C PHE A 235 -16.95 -2.08 -1.93
N GLY A 236 -16.26 -3.16 -1.59
CA GLY A 236 -16.85 -4.27 -0.84
C GLY A 236 -16.99 -3.96 0.64
N ASP A 237 -15.98 -3.34 1.24
CA ASP A 237 -15.95 -2.98 2.66
C ASP A 237 -17.11 -2.05 3.05
N PHE A 238 -17.50 -1.12 2.17
CA PHE A 238 -18.66 -0.25 2.38
C PHE A 238 -20.01 -0.97 2.27
N GLN A 239 -20.06 -2.09 1.54
CA GLN A 239 -21.29 -2.88 1.40
C GLN A 239 -21.43 -3.93 2.51
N MET A 240 -20.31 -4.44 3.02
CA MET A 240 -20.24 -5.52 4.01
C MET A 240 -19.00 -5.36 4.92
N PRO A 241 -19.07 -4.46 5.92
CA PRO A 241 -17.95 -4.10 6.80
C PRO A 241 -17.35 -5.27 7.59
N GLU A 242 -18.11 -6.35 7.76
CA GLU A 242 -17.67 -7.57 8.45
C GLU A 242 -16.50 -8.24 7.71
N LEU A 243 -16.45 -8.12 6.38
CA LEU A 243 -15.37 -8.64 5.56
C LEU A 243 -14.05 -7.88 5.79
N LEU A 244 -14.11 -6.58 6.06
CA LEU A 244 -12.93 -5.80 6.48
C LEU A 244 -12.42 -6.31 7.82
N SER A 245 -13.32 -6.51 8.78
CA SER A 245 -12.98 -7.04 10.10
C SER A 245 -12.36 -8.44 10.02
N GLU A 246 -12.86 -9.30 9.13
CA GLU A 246 -12.28 -10.60 8.83
C GLU A 246 -10.88 -10.48 8.20
N GLY A 247 -10.70 -9.55 7.26
CA GLY A 247 -9.41 -9.28 6.62
C GLY A 247 -8.34 -8.88 7.60
N VAL A 248 -8.67 -7.96 8.50
CA VAL A 248 -7.78 -7.55 9.60
C VAL A 248 -7.44 -8.75 10.51
N LYS A 249 -8.40 -9.65 10.80
CA LYS A 249 -8.15 -10.83 11.64
C LYS A 249 -7.22 -11.83 10.95
N ILE A 250 -7.44 -12.13 9.67
CA ILE A 250 -6.60 -13.05 8.90
C ILE A 250 -5.19 -12.48 8.75
N MET A 251 -5.09 -11.21 8.35
CA MET A 251 -3.81 -10.51 8.21
C MET A 251 -2.99 -10.54 9.50
N LYS A 252 -3.60 -10.22 10.65
CA LYS A 252 -2.91 -10.26 11.96
C LYS A 252 -2.36 -11.65 12.28
N LYS A 253 -3.07 -12.72 11.95
CA LYS A 253 -2.59 -14.10 12.15
C LYS A 253 -1.40 -14.40 11.23
N MET A 254 -1.47 -13.95 9.99
CA MET A 254 -0.45 -14.21 8.96
C MET A 254 0.89 -13.53 9.25
N ILE A 255 0.92 -12.39 9.95
CA ILE A 255 2.17 -11.69 10.34
C ILE A 255 2.55 -11.85 11.81
N ALA A 256 1.87 -12.71 12.56
CA ALA A 256 2.03 -12.79 14.02
C ALA A 256 3.49 -13.06 14.45
N ASN A 257 4.26 -13.77 13.62
CA ASN A 257 5.65 -14.15 13.89
C ASN A 257 6.67 -13.03 13.63
N GLN A 258 6.30 -11.96 12.91
CA GLN A 258 7.21 -10.85 12.59
C GLN A 258 7.21 -9.71 13.60
N ILE A 259 6.41 -9.81 14.66
CA ILE A 259 6.36 -8.78 15.70
C ILE A 259 7.67 -8.78 16.54
N GLY A 260 8.64 -9.69 16.31
CA GLY A 260 9.94 -9.69 17.00
C GLY A 260 11.11 -10.40 16.31
N SER A 261 11.11 -10.56 14.99
CA SER A 261 12.07 -11.42 14.27
C SER A 261 13.09 -10.64 13.42
N SER A 262 14.31 -11.17 13.31
CA SER A 262 15.43 -10.57 12.56
C SER A 262 15.30 -10.76 11.04
N PRO A 263 15.69 -9.76 10.21
CA PRO A 263 15.48 -9.78 8.75
C PRO A 263 16.47 -10.67 7.98
N SER A 264 16.01 -11.24 6.85
CA SER A 264 16.80 -12.07 5.91
C SER A 264 17.26 -11.31 4.64
N GLN A 265 18.16 -11.93 3.88
CA GLN A 265 19.22 -11.33 3.03
C GLN A 265 18.89 -10.94 1.57
N ARG A 266 17.68 -10.46 1.23
CA ARG A 266 17.39 -10.09 -0.18
C ARG A 266 16.95 -8.65 -0.39
N PRO A 267 17.50 -7.89 -1.35
CA PRO A 267 16.97 -6.58 -1.67
C PRO A 267 15.53 -6.70 -2.15
N THR A 268 14.66 -5.82 -1.66
CA THR A 268 13.25 -5.76 -2.10
C THR A 268 12.76 -4.32 -2.07
N SER A 269 11.76 -4.02 -2.87
CA SER A 269 11.09 -2.73 -2.85
C SER A 269 9.60 -2.87 -3.14
N SER A 270 8.84 -1.93 -2.60
CA SER A 270 7.42 -1.75 -2.90
C SER A 270 7.12 -0.27 -2.90
N SER A 271 6.31 0.19 -3.85
CA SER A 271 5.94 1.59 -4.00
C SER A 271 4.43 1.75 -3.88
N GLU A 272 3.97 2.69 -3.06
CA GLU A 272 2.55 3.03 -2.96
C GLU A 272 2.03 3.53 -4.32
N MET A 273 1.06 2.81 -4.93
CA MET A 273 0.34 3.29 -6.12
C MET A 273 -0.49 4.54 -5.80
N ASP A 274 -0.79 5.35 -6.83
CA ASP A 274 -1.69 6.49 -6.67
C ASP A 274 -3.09 6.03 -6.27
N SER A 275 -3.38 6.17 -4.98
CA SER A 275 -4.68 5.96 -4.33
C SER A 275 -5.87 6.39 -5.17
N LEU A 276 -5.86 7.59 -5.77
CA LEU A 276 -7.00 8.16 -6.48
C LEU A 276 -7.34 7.39 -7.75
N GLU A 277 -6.31 6.93 -8.47
CA GLU A 277 -6.51 6.11 -9.66
C GLU A 277 -7.11 4.75 -9.30
N VAL A 278 -6.61 4.12 -8.24
CA VAL A 278 -7.11 2.83 -7.75
C VAL A 278 -8.56 2.94 -7.29
N ILE A 279 -8.89 3.95 -6.47
CA ILE A 279 -10.25 4.19 -5.97
C ILE A 279 -11.23 4.34 -7.15
N ARG A 280 -10.87 5.18 -8.13
CA ARG A 280 -11.69 5.39 -9.33
C ARG A 280 -11.89 4.10 -10.11
N ARG A 281 -10.81 3.37 -10.39
CA ARG A 281 -10.87 2.12 -11.18
C ARG A 281 -11.76 1.07 -10.51
N VAL A 282 -11.61 0.88 -9.21
CA VAL A 282 -12.38 -0.11 -8.44
C VAL A 282 -13.86 0.28 -8.38
N SER A 283 -14.16 1.55 -8.10
CA SER A 283 -15.54 2.03 -8.03
C SER A 283 -16.25 2.04 -9.39
N ASP A 284 -15.57 2.47 -10.46
CA ASP A 284 -16.08 2.43 -11.83
C ASP A 284 -16.46 0.99 -12.22
N GLU A 285 -15.57 0.02 -11.95
CA GLU A 285 -15.83 -1.40 -12.23
C GLU A 285 -17.02 -1.92 -11.41
N GLY A 286 -17.05 -1.62 -10.11
CA GLY A 286 -18.13 -2.05 -9.21
C GLY A 286 -19.50 -1.52 -9.62
N PHE A 287 -19.61 -0.23 -9.95
CA PHE A 287 -20.86 0.36 -10.41
C PHE A 287 -21.27 -0.14 -11.80
N LYS A 288 -20.33 -0.26 -12.74
CA LYS A 288 -20.58 -0.71 -14.12
C LYS A 288 -21.11 -2.14 -14.15
N THR A 289 -20.51 -3.02 -13.37
CA THR A 289 -20.88 -4.45 -13.33
C THR A 289 -22.00 -4.77 -12.35
N LYS A 290 -22.47 -3.77 -11.57
CA LYS A 290 -23.39 -3.96 -10.45
C LYS A 290 -22.91 -5.04 -9.47
N TRP A 291 -21.60 -5.08 -9.25
CA TRP A 291 -20.96 -6.08 -8.40
C TRP A 291 -21.44 -5.94 -6.94
N ARG A 292 -21.44 -7.07 -6.20
CA ARG A 292 -21.85 -7.16 -4.80
C ARG A 292 -20.81 -7.89 -3.98
N ALA A 293 -20.58 -7.38 -2.77
CA ALA A 293 -19.68 -7.99 -1.80
C ALA A 293 -20.16 -9.38 -1.34
N GLY A 294 -19.23 -10.19 -0.83
CA GLY A 294 -19.52 -11.51 -0.25
C GLY A 294 -19.72 -12.63 -1.27
N GLN A 295 -19.59 -12.35 -2.57
CA GLN A 295 -19.74 -13.35 -3.62
C GLN A 295 -18.37 -13.84 -4.10
N LYS A 296 -18.02 -15.10 -3.76
CA LYS A 296 -16.89 -15.81 -4.37
C LYS A 296 -17.24 -16.23 -5.79
N ARG A 297 -16.36 -15.94 -6.76
CA ARG A 297 -16.57 -16.24 -8.18
C ARG A 297 -15.52 -17.20 -8.74
N SER A 298 -14.33 -17.20 -8.18
CA SER A 298 -13.23 -18.07 -8.55
C SER A 298 -13.48 -19.47 -8.01
N ASN A 299 -13.29 -20.46 -8.89
CA ASN A 299 -13.32 -21.88 -8.55
C ASN A 299 -11.91 -22.48 -8.65
N GLN A 300 -11.78 -23.76 -8.27
CA GLN A 300 -10.51 -24.47 -8.34
C GLN A 300 -9.87 -24.39 -9.73
N THR A 301 -10.66 -24.51 -10.80
CA THR A 301 -10.18 -24.38 -12.18
C THR A 301 -9.57 -23.01 -12.48
N THR A 302 -10.12 -21.93 -11.92
CA THR A 302 -9.58 -20.57 -12.06
C THR A 302 -8.25 -20.46 -11.34
N MET A 303 -8.19 -20.96 -10.10
CA MET A 303 -6.97 -20.96 -9.30
C MET A 303 -5.86 -21.82 -9.93
N ASP A 304 -6.19 -22.96 -10.52
CA ASP A 304 -5.22 -23.83 -11.19
C ASP A 304 -4.66 -23.20 -12.46
N LYS A 305 -5.48 -22.43 -13.20
CA LYS A 305 -5.01 -21.61 -14.32
C LYS A 305 -4.08 -20.50 -13.86
N ASP A 306 -4.42 -19.80 -12.78
CA ASP A 306 -3.56 -18.76 -12.21
C ASP A 306 -2.20 -19.36 -11.77
N ARG A 307 -2.21 -20.50 -11.06
CA ARG A 307 -0.99 -21.24 -10.69
C ARG A 307 -0.15 -21.64 -11.90
N ALA A 308 -0.79 -22.20 -12.94
CA ALA A 308 -0.08 -22.61 -14.15
C ALA A 308 0.58 -21.41 -14.85
N ALA A 309 -0.10 -20.27 -14.92
CA ALA A 309 0.46 -19.04 -15.47
C ALA A 309 1.67 -18.54 -14.65
N LEU A 310 1.57 -18.55 -13.32
CA LEU A 310 2.67 -18.13 -12.44
C LEU A 310 3.87 -19.09 -12.53
N ARG A 311 3.64 -20.41 -12.66
CA ARG A 311 4.72 -21.41 -12.87
C ARG A 311 5.50 -21.14 -14.15
N GLN A 312 4.79 -20.94 -15.27
CA GLN A 312 5.42 -20.65 -16.56
C GLN A 312 6.28 -19.38 -16.53
N MET A 313 5.84 -18.35 -15.80
CA MET A 313 6.62 -17.11 -15.62
C MET A 313 7.91 -17.36 -14.83
N SER A 314 7.84 -18.15 -13.75
CA SER A 314 9.03 -18.50 -12.96
C SER A 314 10.03 -19.32 -13.77
N GLU A 315 9.57 -20.28 -14.57
CA GLU A 315 10.41 -21.10 -15.44
C GLU A 315 11.07 -20.28 -16.57
N ALA A 316 10.32 -19.34 -17.17
CA ALA A 316 10.84 -18.46 -18.20
C ALA A 316 11.91 -17.48 -17.67
N ALA A 317 11.77 -17.01 -16.43
CA ALA A 317 12.78 -16.16 -15.79
C ALA A 317 14.10 -16.94 -15.55
N ILE A 318 14.02 -18.20 -15.11
CA ILE A 318 15.19 -19.07 -14.91
C ILE A 318 15.90 -19.37 -16.24
N SER A 319 15.16 -19.55 -17.33
CA SER A 319 15.73 -19.84 -18.66
C SER A 319 16.43 -18.66 -19.33
N LEU A 320 16.22 -17.42 -18.86
CA LEU A 320 16.87 -16.21 -19.38
C LEU A 320 18.15 -15.85 -18.61
N ASP A 321 18.36 -16.45 -17.44
CA ASP A 321 19.55 -16.26 -16.59
C ASP A 321 20.63 -17.37 -16.78
N MET A 322 20.46 -18.27 -17.76
CA MET A 322 21.48 -19.24 -18.22
C MET A 322 22.01 -18.91 -19.62
#